data_AF-A0AAV0WG50-F1
#
_entry.id   AF-A0AAV0WG50-F1
#
_cell.length_a   1.000
_cell.length_b   1.000
_cell.length_c   1.000
_cell.angle_alpha   90.00
_cell.angle_beta   90.00
_cell.angle_gamma   90.00
#
_symmetry.space_group_name_H-M   'P 1'
#
loop_
_entity.id
_entity.type
_entity.pdbx_description
1 polymer ?
#
loop_
_entity_poly.entity_id
_entity_poly.type
_entity_poly.pdbx_seq_one_letter_code
_entity_poly.pdbx_strand_id
1 'polypeptide(L)'
;MSNDALFCFPCRHFATNLSASGQTTAQKCFVNYGSKCKNWKEIIKCLAKHRRYERHIISTQRWCDYQLVQTNSNHSVANQLINFRQQNINENRNHVHFLLKAALYLSKQGLAFRGHIDSESSKNKGNFFEILEMFASDEMKLRLQSQYGHYTSSSYQNDFIQIIATLTRQHILGSINTFGFYTIMVDETKDLSKKNK
;
A
#
# COMPACT_ATOMS: atom_id res chain seq x y z
N MET A 1 20.80 3.14 -42.55
CA MET A 1 20.23 1.88 -43.07
C MET A 1 19.58 1.15 -41.90
N SER A 2 18.27 0.92 -41.96
CA SER A 2 17.53 0.21 -40.92
C SER A 2 18.05 -1.23 -40.84
N ASN A 3 18.56 -1.64 -39.67
CA ASN A 3 19.01 -3.03 -39.44
C ASN A 3 17.80 -3.87 -39.03
N ASP A 4 16.92 -4.17 -39.98
CA ASP A 4 15.75 -5.01 -39.75
C ASP A 4 16.19 -6.44 -39.41
N ALA A 5 15.94 -6.84 -38.17
CA ALA A 5 16.35 -8.14 -37.65
C ALA A 5 15.27 -8.75 -36.75
N LEU A 6 15.03 -10.05 -36.91
CA LEU A 6 14.03 -10.78 -36.14
C LEU A 6 14.62 -11.33 -34.84
N PHE A 7 13.92 -11.08 -33.74
CA PHE A 7 14.24 -11.61 -32.41
C PHE A 7 13.11 -12.50 -31.91
N CYS A 8 13.47 -13.49 -31.08
CA CYS A 8 12.49 -14.30 -30.38
C CYS A 8 12.39 -13.83 -28.93
N PHE A 9 11.23 -13.28 -28.56
CA PHE A 9 11.02 -12.70 -27.24
C PHE A 9 11.25 -13.71 -26.08
N PRO A 10 10.66 -14.92 -26.08
CA PRO A 10 10.93 -15.92 -25.04
C PRO A 10 12.41 -16.25 -24.94
N CYS A 11 13.07 -16.55 -26.06
CA CYS A 11 14.50 -16.90 -26.07
C CYS A 11 15.42 -15.76 -25.60
N ARG A 12 14.99 -14.50 -25.73
CA ARG A 12 15.81 -13.36 -25.33
C ARG A 12 15.70 -13.04 -23.84
N HIS A 13 14.52 -13.24 -23.25
CA HIS A 13 14.27 -12.84 -21.86
C HIS A 13 14.25 -14.03 -20.87
N PHE A 14 13.98 -15.25 -21.35
CA PHE A 14 13.77 -16.42 -20.50
C PHE A 14 14.77 -17.56 -20.73
N ALA A 15 15.71 -17.39 -21.67
CA ALA A 15 16.76 -18.38 -21.88
C ALA A 15 17.72 -18.43 -20.68
N THR A 16 18.07 -19.64 -20.25
CA THR A 16 19.22 -19.83 -19.37
C THR A 16 20.51 -19.53 -20.11
N ASN A 17 21.46 -18.93 -19.40
CA ASN A 17 22.87 -19.14 -19.70
C ASN A 17 23.24 -20.58 -19.29
N LEU A 18 22.74 -21.58 -20.01
CA LEU A 18 23.34 -22.92 -20.03
C LEU A 18 24.65 -22.81 -20.81
N SER A 19 25.63 -22.12 -20.22
CA SER A 19 27.02 -22.31 -20.59
C SER A 19 27.48 -23.51 -19.78
N ALA A 20 27.54 -24.68 -20.42
CA ALA A 20 28.40 -25.73 -19.88
C ALA A 20 29.81 -25.15 -19.72
N SER A 21 30.49 -25.47 -18.62
CA SER A 21 31.87 -25.04 -18.38
C SER A 21 32.72 -25.31 -19.62
N GLY A 22 33.31 -24.25 -20.20
CA GLY A 22 34.18 -24.33 -21.38
C GLY A 22 33.57 -23.89 -22.72
N GLN A 23 32.29 -23.48 -22.80
CA GLN A 23 31.76 -22.87 -24.03
C GLN A 23 31.77 -21.33 -23.94
N THR A 24 32.55 -20.68 -24.81
CA THR A 24 32.42 -19.23 -25.07
C THR A 24 30.99 -18.93 -25.47
N THR A 25 30.46 -17.78 -25.01
CA THR A 25 29.14 -17.22 -25.35
C THR A 25 29.01 -17.09 -26.87
N ALA A 26 28.70 -18.19 -27.54
CA ALA A 26 28.48 -18.20 -28.98
C ALA A 26 27.36 -17.19 -29.21
N GLN A 27 27.59 -16.23 -30.09
CA GLN A 27 26.56 -15.28 -30.46
C GLN A 27 25.32 -16.08 -30.91
N LYS A 28 24.16 -15.90 -30.27
CA LYS A 28 22.96 -16.70 -30.55
C LYS A 28 22.03 -15.92 -31.49
N CYS A 29 21.74 -16.50 -32.66
CA CYS A 29 20.73 -16.00 -33.60
C CYS A 29 19.35 -15.92 -32.91
N PHE A 30 18.57 -14.88 -33.22
CA PHE A 30 17.28 -14.51 -32.59
C PHE A 30 17.37 -14.05 -31.12
N VAL A 31 18.57 -13.99 -30.53
CA VAL A 31 18.80 -13.57 -29.13
C VAL A 31 19.77 -12.39 -29.06
N ASN A 32 21.05 -12.61 -29.38
CA ASN A 32 22.11 -11.60 -29.31
C ASN A 32 22.20 -10.79 -30.60
N TYR A 33 22.23 -11.47 -31.74
CA TYR A 33 22.01 -10.85 -33.04
C TYR A 33 20.70 -11.39 -33.61
N GLY A 34 19.81 -10.49 -34.00
CA GLY A 34 18.56 -10.88 -34.65
C GLY A 34 18.86 -11.54 -35.99
N SER A 35 17.96 -12.39 -36.46
CA SER A 35 18.07 -12.99 -37.78
C SER A 35 17.85 -11.90 -38.83
N LYS A 36 18.87 -11.61 -39.65
CA LYS A 36 18.78 -10.60 -40.72
C LYS A 36 17.82 -11.05 -41.81
N CYS A 37 16.92 -10.16 -42.21
CA CYS A 37 15.91 -10.47 -43.22
C CYS A 37 16.42 -10.21 -44.64
N LYS A 38 17.02 -11.21 -45.30
CA LYS A 38 17.39 -11.11 -46.72
C LYS A 38 16.31 -11.64 -47.67
N ASN A 39 15.58 -12.69 -47.25
CA ASN A 39 14.53 -13.34 -48.04
C ASN A 39 13.51 -14.02 -47.12
N TRP A 40 12.21 -13.74 -47.29
CA TRP A 40 11.13 -14.29 -46.47
C TRP A 40 11.06 -15.82 -46.48
N LYS A 41 11.32 -16.46 -47.63
CA LYS A 41 11.30 -17.93 -47.75
C LYS A 41 12.41 -18.60 -46.92
N GLU A 42 13.56 -17.94 -46.80
CA GLU A 42 14.68 -18.44 -45.98
C GLU A 42 14.41 -18.25 -44.49
N ILE A 43 13.81 -17.12 -44.12
CA ILE A 43 13.41 -16.82 -42.74
C ILE A 43 12.44 -17.88 -42.21
N ILE A 44 11.43 -18.28 -42.99
CA ILE A 44 10.47 -19.30 -42.56
C ILE A 44 11.20 -20.63 -42.23
N LYS A 45 12.18 -21.02 -43.04
CA LYS A 45 13.00 -22.22 -42.77
C LYS A 45 13.82 -22.06 -41.49
N CYS A 46 14.43 -20.88 -41.29
CA CYS A 46 15.16 -20.56 -40.06
C CYS A 46 14.26 -20.58 -38.82
N LEU A 47 13.03 -20.06 -38.90
CA LEU A 47 12.04 -20.09 -37.82
C LEU A 47 11.56 -21.52 -37.52
N ALA A 48 11.33 -22.33 -38.54
CA ALA A 48 10.95 -23.73 -38.38
C ALA A 48 12.05 -24.53 -37.66
N LYS A 49 13.32 -24.26 -37.98
CA LYS A 49 14.46 -24.83 -37.24
C LYS A 49 14.55 -24.24 -35.83
N HIS A 50 14.34 -22.94 -35.68
CA HIS A 50 14.41 -22.23 -34.40
C HIS A 50 13.45 -22.82 -33.35
N ARG A 51 12.19 -23.03 -33.74
CA ARG A 51 11.13 -23.54 -32.86
C ARG A 51 11.44 -24.92 -32.28
N ARG A 52 12.26 -25.73 -32.97
CA ARG A 52 12.63 -27.09 -32.53
C ARG A 52 13.81 -27.13 -31.57
N TYR A 53 14.55 -26.03 -31.41
CA TYR A 53 15.65 -26.02 -30.45
C TYR A 53 15.11 -26.10 -29.02
N GLU A 54 15.74 -26.96 -28.21
CA GLU A 54 15.42 -27.14 -26.79
C GLU A 54 15.39 -25.80 -26.03
N ARG A 55 16.33 -24.91 -26.33
CA ARG A 55 16.34 -23.55 -25.76
C ARG A 55 15.05 -22.79 -26.02
N HIS A 56 14.52 -22.85 -27.24
CA HIS A 56 13.26 -22.17 -27.57
C HIS A 56 12.10 -22.79 -26.79
N ILE A 57 12.05 -24.12 -26.73
CA ILE A 57 11.00 -24.84 -26.00
C ILE A 57 11.02 -24.45 -24.51
N ILE A 58 12.18 -24.55 -23.85
CA ILE A 58 12.34 -24.20 -22.43
C ILE A 58 12.04 -22.72 -22.18
N SER A 59 12.53 -21.82 -23.04
CA SER A 59 12.30 -20.38 -22.86
C SER A 59 10.82 -20.01 -23.04
N THR A 60 10.15 -20.65 -24.00
CA THR A 60 8.71 -20.49 -24.22
C THR A 60 7.91 -21.05 -23.05
N GLN A 61 8.27 -22.22 -22.52
CA GLN A 61 7.63 -22.78 -21.33
C GLN A 61 7.74 -21.84 -20.14
N ARG A 62 8.94 -21.31 -19.86
CA ARG A 62 9.17 -20.34 -18.79
C ARG A 62 8.40 -19.03 -18.97
N TRP A 63 8.26 -18.58 -20.21
CA TRP A 63 7.45 -17.42 -20.51
C TRP A 63 5.98 -17.69 -20.23
N CYS A 64 5.45 -18.86 -20.62
CA CYS A 64 4.10 -19.30 -20.27
C CYS A 64 3.92 -19.39 -18.75
N ASP A 65 4.86 -19.99 -18.03
CA ASP A 65 4.82 -20.09 -16.56
C ASP A 65 4.83 -18.70 -15.90
N TYR A 66 5.68 -17.79 -16.39
CA TYR A 66 5.69 -16.40 -15.94
C TYR A 66 4.35 -15.71 -16.19
N GLN A 67 3.77 -15.85 -17.39
CA GLN A 67 2.47 -15.28 -17.70
C GLN A 67 1.38 -15.85 -16.81
N LEU A 68 1.41 -17.16 -16.54
CA LEU A 68 0.47 -17.82 -15.63
C LEU A 68 0.59 -17.27 -14.20
N VAL A 69 1.80 -17.02 -13.70
CA VAL A 69 2.02 -16.42 -12.37
C VAL A 69 1.56 -14.96 -12.33
N GLN A 70 1.68 -14.21 -13.44
CA GLN A 70 1.20 -12.82 -13.53
C GLN A 70 -0.33 -12.74 -13.60
N THR A 71 -0.98 -13.64 -14.33
CA THR A 71 -2.45 -13.64 -14.46
C THR A 71 -3.13 -14.31 -13.27
N ASN A 72 -2.51 -15.31 -12.66
CA ASN A 72 -2.99 -16.01 -11.48
C ASN A 72 -2.05 -15.78 -10.30
N SER A 73 -2.17 -14.60 -9.69
CA SER A 73 -1.37 -14.16 -8.53
C SER A 73 -1.45 -15.12 -7.32
N ASN A 74 -2.40 -16.06 -7.31
CA ASN A 74 -2.62 -17.05 -6.26
C ASN A 74 -1.81 -18.35 -6.42
N HIS A 75 -0.99 -18.55 -7.46
CA HIS A 75 -0.21 -19.80 -7.60
C HIS A 75 1.20 -19.75 -7.01
N SER A 76 1.79 -18.56 -6.91
CA SER A 76 3.11 -18.39 -6.29
C SER A 76 2.95 -18.07 -4.81
N VAL A 77 3.59 -18.85 -3.93
CA VAL A 77 3.64 -18.57 -2.49
C VAL A 77 4.17 -17.16 -2.22
N ALA A 78 5.15 -16.70 -3.01
CA ALA A 78 5.69 -15.34 -2.89
C ALA A 78 4.62 -14.28 -3.21
N ASN A 79 3.83 -14.48 -4.27
CA ASN A 79 2.75 -13.54 -4.62
C ASN A 79 1.62 -13.56 -3.60
N GLN A 80 1.25 -14.74 -3.08
CA GLN A 80 0.27 -14.86 -2.00
C GLN A 80 0.73 -14.08 -0.75
N LEU A 81 2.00 -14.22 -0.35
CA LEU A 81 2.57 -13.49 0.79
C LEU A 81 2.55 -11.97 0.58
N ILE A 82 2.89 -11.50 -0.63
CA ILE A 82 2.84 -10.07 -0.98
C ILE A 82 1.40 -9.56 -0.91
N ASN A 83 0.45 -10.28 -1.52
CA ASN A 83 -0.96 -9.91 -1.52
C ASN A 83 -1.53 -9.87 -0.09
N PHE A 84 -1.25 -10.90 0.71
CA PHE A 84 -1.67 -10.95 2.11
C PHE A 84 -1.07 -9.79 2.93
N ARG A 85 0.19 -9.44 2.70
CA ARG A 85 0.81 -8.27 3.35
C ARG A 85 0.12 -6.96 2.94
N GLN A 86 -0.18 -6.78 1.66
CA GLN A 86 -0.90 -5.60 1.17
C GLN A 86 -2.30 -5.51 1.77
N GLN A 87 -3.00 -6.64 1.84
CA GLN A 87 -4.32 -6.72 2.46
C GLN A 87 -4.26 -6.31 3.94
N ASN A 88 -3.32 -6.85 4.72
CA ASN A 88 -3.13 -6.45 6.13
C ASN A 88 -2.82 -4.95 6.26
N ILE A 89 -2.00 -4.38 5.39
CA ILE A 89 -1.72 -2.94 5.41
C ILE A 89 -3.00 -2.13 5.17
N ASN A 90 -3.81 -2.55 4.21
CA ASN A 90 -5.07 -1.88 3.89
C ASN A 90 -6.07 -1.96 5.05
N GLU A 91 -6.23 -3.14 5.64
CA GLU A 91 -7.05 -3.36 6.83
C GLU A 91 -6.60 -2.48 8.00
N ASN A 92 -5.29 -2.44 8.28
CA ASN A 92 -4.73 -1.61 9.35
C ASN A 92 -4.97 -0.12 9.10
N ARG A 93 -4.89 0.35 7.86
CA ARG A 93 -5.22 1.74 7.50
C ARG A 93 -6.69 2.03 7.74
N ASN A 94 -7.59 1.12 7.35
CA ASN A 94 -9.03 1.28 7.59
C ASN A 94 -9.34 1.36 9.09
N HIS A 95 -8.62 0.56 9.90
CA HIS A 95 -8.73 0.58 11.35
C HIS A 95 -8.34 1.94 11.95
N VAL A 96 -7.13 2.42 11.66
CA VAL A 96 -6.64 3.72 12.16
C VAL A 96 -7.51 4.87 11.65
N HIS A 97 -7.99 4.78 10.40
CA HIS A 97 -8.90 5.77 9.83
C HIS A 97 -10.22 5.87 10.60
N PHE A 98 -10.77 4.74 11.03
CA PHE A 98 -12.00 4.71 11.83
C PHE A 98 -11.79 5.36 13.21
N LEU A 99 -10.68 5.05 13.89
CA LEU A 99 -10.29 5.69 15.15
C LEU A 99 -10.14 7.21 15.00
N LEU A 100 -9.43 7.66 13.96
CA LEU A 100 -9.25 9.08 13.67
C LEU A 100 -10.58 9.79 13.35
N LYS A 101 -11.52 9.12 12.67
CA LYS A 101 -12.86 9.68 12.42
C LYS A 101 -13.63 9.92 13.71
N ALA A 102 -13.61 8.97 14.64
CA ALA A 102 -14.24 9.13 15.95
C ALA A 102 -13.61 10.30 16.72
N ALA A 103 -12.27 10.36 16.76
CA ALA A 103 -11.55 11.44 17.42
C ALA A 103 -11.87 12.82 16.80
N LEU A 104 -11.88 12.90 15.46
CA LEU A 104 -12.22 14.11 14.74
C LEU A 104 -13.65 14.55 15.01
N TYR A 105 -14.61 13.62 15.02
CA TYR A 105 -16.00 13.92 15.33
C TYR A 105 -16.13 14.57 16.72
N LEU A 106 -15.56 13.95 17.75
CA LEU A 106 -15.59 14.47 19.12
C LEU A 106 -14.93 15.85 19.21
N SER A 107 -13.78 16.02 18.57
CA SER A 107 -13.07 17.30 18.53
C SER A 107 -13.91 18.40 17.88
N LYS A 108 -14.59 18.10 16.76
CA LYS A 108 -15.45 19.06 16.07
C LYS A 108 -16.69 19.45 16.87
N GLN A 109 -17.21 18.53 17.69
CA GLN A 109 -18.37 18.79 18.55
C GLN A 109 -18.00 19.37 19.92
N GLY A 110 -16.70 19.47 20.25
CA GLY A 110 -16.26 19.87 21.59
C GLY A 110 -16.62 18.86 22.69
N LEU A 111 -16.79 17.57 22.32
CA LEU A 111 -17.15 16.52 23.25
C LEU A 111 -15.92 15.93 23.93
N ALA A 112 -16.05 15.62 25.21
CA ALA A 112 -15.02 14.89 25.94
C ALA A 112 -14.81 13.50 25.32
N PHE A 113 -13.56 13.05 25.22
CA PHE A 113 -13.25 11.73 24.68
C PHE A 113 -13.48 10.63 25.72
N ARG A 114 -13.12 10.92 26.96
CA ARG A 114 -13.12 9.99 28.10
C ARG A 114 -14.31 10.24 29.01
N GLY A 115 -14.71 9.19 29.74
CA GLY A 115 -15.72 9.28 30.78
C GLY A 115 -15.10 9.70 32.13
N HIS A 116 -15.93 9.74 33.17
CA HIS A 116 -15.43 9.90 34.54
C HIS A 116 -14.76 8.64 35.10
N ILE A 117 -15.13 7.46 34.59
CA ILE A 117 -14.63 6.16 35.03
C ILE A 117 -14.24 5.36 33.79
N ASP A 118 -12.94 5.25 33.54
CA ASP A 118 -12.38 4.46 32.45
C ASP A 118 -12.18 2.99 32.90
N SER A 119 -13.24 2.32 33.35
CA SER A 119 -13.20 0.88 33.64
C SER A 119 -13.94 0.09 32.55
N GLU A 120 -13.42 -1.08 32.18
CA GLU A 120 -14.07 -2.00 31.22
C GLU A 120 -15.49 -2.40 31.65
N SER A 121 -15.75 -2.40 32.97
CA SER A 121 -17.04 -2.71 33.59
C SER A 121 -18.01 -1.53 33.67
N SER A 122 -17.61 -0.33 33.24
CA SER A 122 -18.47 0.85 33.30
C SER A 122 -19.59 0.76 32.26
N LYS A 123 -20.77 1.29 32.61
CA LYS A 123 -21.91 1.43 31.68
C LYS A 123 -21.66 2.48 30.59
N ASN A 124 -20.68 3.35 30.77
CA ASN A 124 -20.27 4.37 29.82
C ASN A 124 -18.75 4.47 29.89
N LYS A 125 -18.08 3.98 28.84
CA LYS A 125 -16.62 3.89 28.75
C LYS A 125 -15.99 5.16 28.16
N GLY A 126 -16.76 6.24 28.07
CA GLY A 126 -16.38 7.49 27.41
C GLY A 126 -16.78 7.53 25.94
N ASN A 127 -17.07 8.73 25.43
CA ASN A 127 -17.65 8.92 24.11
C ASN A 127 -16.82 8.32 22.97
N PHE A 128 -15.48 8.30 23.11
CA PHE A 128 -14.62 7.69 22.10
C PHE A 128 -14.90 6.19 21.97
N PHE A 129 -14.93 5.46 23.08
CA PHE A 129 -15.17 4.02 23.05
C PHE A 129 -16.60 3.70 22.62
N GLU A 130 -17.59 4.45 23.10
CA GLU A 130 -19.00 4.26 22.73
C GLU A 130 -19.23 4.46 21.22
N ILE A 131 -18.59 5.45 20.58
CA ILE A 131 -18.65 5.63 19.13
C ILE A 131 -18.07 4.42 18.40
N LEU A 132 -16.94 3.91 18.87
CA LEU A 132 -16.31 2.74 18.25
C LEU A 132 -17.19 1.50 18.42
N GLU A 133 -17.73 1.25 19.61
CA GLU A 133 -18.59 0.10 19.90
C GLU A 133 -19.90 0.15 19.11
N MET A 134 -20.48 1.33 18.93
CA MET A 134 -21.74 1.52 18.20
C MET A 134 -21.58 1.40 16.67
N PHE A 135 -20.52 1.96 16.10
CA PHE A 135 -20.37 2.11 14.64
C PHE A 135 -19.33 1.18 14.00
N ALA A 136 -18.54 0.43 14.78
CA ALA A 136 -17.61 -0.54 14.22
C ALA A 136 -18.35 -1.72 13.57
N SER A 137 -17.83 -2.21 12.45
CA SER A 137 -18.22 -3.51 11.91
C SER A 137 -17.79 -4.65 12.84
N ASP A 138 -18.38 -5.83 12.72
CA ASP A 138 -18.02 -6.99 13.55
C ASP A 138 -16.54 -7.35 13.43
N GLU A 139 -15.98 -7.27 12.21
CA GLU A 139 -14.55 -7.48 11.96
C GLU A 139 -13.68 -6.44 12.70
N MET A 140 -14.10 -5.16 12.67
CA MET A 140 -13.41 -4.08 13.38
C MET A 140 -13.45 -4.29 14.89
N LYS A 141 -14.59 -4.73 15.44
CA LYS A 141 -14.75 -5.05 16.86
C LYS A 141 -13.82 -6.18 17.30
N LEU A 142 -13.79 -7.28 16.54
CA LEU A 142 -12.89 -8.41 16.81
C LEU A 142 -11.42 -7.97 16.84
N ARG A 143 -11.02 -7.10 15.91
CA ARG A 143 -9.66 -6.56 15.84
C ARG A 143 -9.34 -5.62 17.01
N LEU A 144 -10.28 -4.74 17.41
CA LEU A 144 -10.14 -3.89 18.60
C LEU A 144 -9.97 -4.73 19.88
N GLN A 145 -10.65 -5.87 19.99
CA GLN A 145 -10.55 -6.73 21.17
C GLN A 145 -9.28 -7.60 21.18
N SER A 146 -8.78 -8.00 20.01
CA SER A 146 -7.65 -8.95 19.92
C SER A 146 -6.29 -8.27 19.78
N GLN A 147 -6.08 -7.52 18.70
CA GLN A 147 -4.74 -7.08 18.27
C GLN A 147 -4.53 -5.58 18.49
N TYR A 148 -5.60 -4.78 18.40
CA TYR A 148 -5.52 -3.33 18.29
C TYR A 148 -6.18 -2.58 19.46
N GLY A 149 -6.51 -3.29 20.55
CA GLY A 149 -7.12 -2.68 21.73
C GLY A 149 -6.26 -1.58 22.37
N HIS A 150 -4.93 -1.65 22.23
CA HIS A 150 -4.05 -0.60 22.73
C HIS A 150 -4.32 0.78 22.09
N TYR A 151 -4.82 0.84 20.84
CA TYR A 151 -5.13 2.11 20.18
C TYR A 151 -6.33 2.86 20.76
N THR A 152 -7.14 2.22 21.61
CA THR A 152 -8.22 2.90 22.33
C THR A 152 -7.78 3.45 23.68
N SER A 153 -6.55 3.18 24.11
CA SER A 153 -6.03 3.67 25.39
C SER A 153 -5.86 5.19 25.40
N SER A 154 -5.79 5.74 26.60
CA SER A 154 -5.69 7.19 26.81
C SER A 154 -4.46 7.81 26.14
N SER A 155 -3.31 7.13 26.08
CA SER A 155 -2.14 7.65 25.37
C SER A 155 -2.41 7.85 23.89
N TYR A 156 -2.95 6.83 23.21
CA TYR A 156 -3.25 6.93 21.77
C TYR A 156 -4.39 7.92 21.47
N GLN A 157 -5.38 8.04 22.36
CA GLN A 157 -6.39 9.10 22.23
C GLN A 157 -5.73 10.49 22.26
N ASN A 158 -4.74 10.72 23.13
CA ASN A 158 -3.98 11.98 23.16
C ASN A 158 -3.17 12.16 21.87
N ASP A 159 -2.56 11.11 21.33
CA ASP A 159 -1.84 11.17 20.06
C ASP A 159 -2.78 11.59 18.91
N PHE A 160 -3.99 11.02 18.84
CA PHE A 160 -4.98 11.43 17.84
C PHE A 160 -5.37 12.90 17.99
N ILE A 161 -5.61 13.36 19.22
CA ILE A 161 -5.92 14.77 19.50
C ILE A 161 -4.75 15.66 19.03
N GLN A 162 -3.51 15.30 19.35
CA GLN A 162 -2.33 16.07 18.98
C GLN A 162 -2.12 16.11 17.47
N ILE A 163 -2.33 15.00 16.76
CA ILE A 163 -2.27 14.93 15.30
C ILE A 163 -3.32 15.88 14.69
N ILE A 164 -4.58 15.78 15.15
CA ILE A 164 -5.67 16.63 14.66
C ILE A 164 -5.37 18.10 14.93
N ALA A 165 -4.93 18.45 16.13
CA ALA A 165 -4.58 19.83 16.50
C ALA A 165 -3.43 20.37 15.64
N THR A 166 -2.40 19.55 15.41
CA THR A 166 -1.23 19.93 14.59
C THR A 166 -1.64 20.19 13.15
N LEU A 167 -2.40 19.28 12.53
CA LEU A 167 -2.85 19.42 11.15
C LEU A 167 -3.81 20.60 10.99
N THR A 168 -4.72 20.79 11.94
CA THR A 168 -5.65 21.93 11.94
C THR A 168 -4.89 23.26 12.02
N ARG A 169 -3.91 23.35 12.92
CA ARG A 169 -3.06 24.53 13.05
C ARG A 169 -2.26 24.80 11.77
N GLN A 170 -1.63 23.77 11.18
CA GLN A 170 -0.90 23.90 9.92
C GLN A 170 -1.80 24.39 8.79
N HIS A 171 -3.03 23.87 8.70
CA HIS A 171 -3.99 24.28 7.69
C HIS A 171 -4.43 25.74 7.84
N ILE A 172 -4.70 26.18 9.08
CA ILE A 172 -5.04 27.57 9.39
C ILE A 172 -3.86 28.50 9.07
N LEU A 173 -2.64 28.16 9.50
CA LEU A 173 -1.46 28.97 9.22
C LEU A 173 -1.14 29.05 7.74
N GLY A 174 -1.28 27.94 7.00
CA GLY A 174 -1.15 27.94 5.54
C GLY A 174 -2.16 28.87 4.86
N SER A 175 -3.41 28.85 5.34
CA SER A 175 -4.45 29.76 4.86
C SER A 175 -4.10 31.23 5.14
N ILE A 176 -3.71 31.56 6.39
CA ILE A 176 -3.33 32.93 6.79
C ILE A 176 -2.15 33.44 5.95
N ASN A 177 -1.11 32.63 5.78
CA ASN A 177 0.08 33.00 4.99
C ASN A 177 -0.25 33.31 3.52
N THR A 178 -1.35 32.76 2.99
CA THR A 178 -1.79 33.03 1.62
C THR A 178 -2.36 34.44 1.46
N PHE A 179 -2.99 35.00 2.50
CA PHE A 179 -3.63 36.31 2.44
C PHE A 179 -2.69 37.49 2.79
N GLY A 180 -1.55 37.23 3.43
CA GLY A 180 -0.49 38.21 3.69
C GLY A 180 -0.79 39.27 4.77
N PHE A 181 -2.06 39.45 5.16
CA PHE A 181 -2.49 40.40 6.18
C PHE A 181 -3.41 39.72 7.19
N TYR A 182 -3.25 40.06 8.48
CA TYR A 182 -4.12 39.57 9.55
C TYR A 182 -4.22 40.60 10.68
N THR A 183 -5.33 40.58 11.39
CA THR A 183 -5.58 41.40 12.59
C THR A 183 -5.81 40.47 13.77
N ILE A 184 -5.27 40.82 14.95
CA ILE A 184 -5.49 40.07 16.19
C ILE A 184 -6.50 40.85 17.04
N MET A 185 -7.61 40.20 17.38
CA MET A 185 -8.56 40.71 18.37
C MET A 185 -8.31 39.98 19.69
N VAL A 186 -8.23 40.73 20.78
CA VAL A 186 -8.04 40.21 22.14
C VAL A 186 -9.29 40.50 22.93
N ASP A 187 -9.93 39.46 23.44
CA ASP A 187 -11.10 39.53 24.33
C ASP A 187 -10.73 38.93 25.68
N GLU A 188 -11.04 39.64 26.77
CA GLU A 188 -10.75 39.21 28.13
C GLU A 188 -12.05 39.04 28.91
N THR A 189 -12.23 37.85 29.49
CA THR A 189 -13.40 37.54 30.32
C THR A 189 -12.95 37.16 31.73
N LYS A 190 -13.67 37.66 32.75
CA LYS A 190 -13.37 37.42 34.16
C LYS A 190 -14.18 36.23 34.67
N ASP A 191 -13.50 35.16 35.08
CA ASP A 191 -14.15 33.98 35.68
C ASP A 191 -14.69 34.31 37.08
N LEU A 192 -16.01 34.19 37.25
CA LEU A 192 -16.72 34.43 38.51
C LEU A 192 -16.61 33.27 39.52
N SER A 193 -16.06 32.12 39.13
CA SER A 193 -15.95 30.94 39.99
C SER A 193 -14.80 31.01 41.02
N LYS A 194 -13.92 32.02 40.93
CA LYS A 194 -12.89 32.28 41.94
C LYS A 194 -13.51 32.81 43.24
N LYS A 195 -13.90 31.91 44.14
CA LYS A 195 -14.08 32.26 45.55
C LYS A 195 -12.73 32.67 46.13
N ASN A 196 -12.65 33.89 46.63
CA ASN A 196 -11.49 34.37 47.40
C ASN A 196 -11.22 33.38 48.54
N LYS A 197 -9.97 32.93 48.66
CA LYS A 197 -9.49 32.22 49.85
C LYS A 197 -9.42 33.18 51.03
#